data_AF-G5NBL8-F1
#
_entry.id   AF-G5NBL8-F1
#
_cell.length_a   1.000
_cell.length_b   1.000
_cell.length_c   1.000
_cell.angle_alpha   90.00
_cell.angle_beta   90.00
_cell.angle_gamma   90.00
#
_symmetry.space_group_name_H-M   'P 1'
#
loop_
_entity.id
_entity.type
_entity.pdbx_description
1 polymer ?
#
loop_
_entity_poly.entity_id
_entity_poly.type
_entity_poly.pdbx_seq_one_letter_code
_entity_poly.pdbx_strand_id
1 'polypeptide(L)' 'MSRLVVVSNRIAPPDNKGGAGGLAVGVLGALKAAGGLWFGWSGETGNEDEPLKKVTKGNITVYSR' A
#
# COMPACT_ATOMS: atom_id res chain seq x y z
N MET A 1 -14.49 16.89 3.34
CA MET A 1 -13.20 16.43 2.79
C MET A 1 -13.17 14.92 2.86
N SER A 2 -12.99 14.23 1.74
CA SER A 2 -13.05 12.77 1.65
C SER A 2 -11.65 12.19 1.49
N ARG A 3 -11.34 11.10 2.21
CA ARG A 3 -10.04 10.42 2.16
C ARG A 3 -10.19 9.10 1.41
N LEU A 4 -9.41 8.91 0.35
CA LEU A 4 -9.33 7.63 -0.36
C LEU A 4 -8.61 6.60 0.52
N VAL A 5 -9.28 5.48 0.80
CA VAL A 5 -8.73 4.35 1.55
C VAL A 5 -8.89 3.10 0.70
N VAL A 6 -7.77 2.46 0.36
CA VAL A 6 -7.75 1.22 -0.42
C VAL A 6 -7.29 0.08 0.47
N VAL A 7 -8.01 -1.04 0.41
CA VAL A 7 -7.70 -2.28 1.14
C VAL A 7 -7.56 -3.40 0.13
N SER A 8 -6.40 -4.06 0.08
CA SER A 8 -6.16 -5.17 -0.85
C SER A 8 -5.33 -6.29 -0.23
N ASN A 9 -5.51 -7.51 -0.73
CA ASN A 9 -4.72 -8.66 -0.31
C ASN A 9 -3.24 -8.59 -0.73
N ARG A 10 -2.88 -7.68 -1.64
CA ARG A 10 -1.49 -7.43 -1.99
C ARG A 10 -1.19 -5.95 -2.17
N ILE A 11 -0.05 -5.53 -1.64
CA ILE A 11 0.50 -4.19 -1.82
C ILE A 11 1.82 -4.22 -2.59
N ALA A 12 2.04 -3.22 -3.44
CA ALA A 12 3.35 -3.00 -4.07
C ALA A 12 4.13 -1.99 -3.23
N PRO A 13 5.42 -2.25 -2.91
CA PRO A 13 6.24 -1.27 -2.24
C PRO A 13 6.33 0.00 -3.11
N PRO A 14 6.17 1.20 -2.52
CA PRO A 14 6.20 2.45 -3.27
C PRO A 14 7.58 2.78 -3.90
N ASP A 15 8.61 2.00 -3.56
CA ASP A 15 9.97 2.10 -4.08
C ASP A 15 10.37 0.95 -5.02
N ASN A 16 9.65 -0.17 -4.97
CA ASN A 16 10.03 -1.36 -5.71
C ASN A 16 9.17 -1.52 -6.97
N LYS A 17 9.81 -1.52 -8.14
CA LYS A 17 9.20 -1.88 -9.44
C LYS A 17 8.76 -3.36 -9.53
N GLY A 18 8.90 -4.14 -8.45
CA GLY A 18 8.80 -5.59 -8.44
C GLY A 18 7.42 -6.22 -8.20
N GLY A 19 6.34 -5.44 -8.08
CA GLY A 19 4.98 -5.99 -7.97
C GLY A 19 4.25 -5.93 -9.31
N ALA A 20 4.63 -6.75 -10.30
CA ALA A 20 4.00 -6.78 -11.62
C ALA A 20 2.58 -7.39 -11.56
N GLY A 21 1.60 -6.60 -11.11
CA GLY A 21 0.18 -6.95 -11.11
C GLY A 21 -0.67 -5.73 -11.43
N GLY A 22 -1.59 -5.85 -12.39
CA GLY A 22 -2.39 -4.72 -12.88
C GLY A 22 -3.16 -3.97 -11.79
N LEU A 23 -3.59 -4.68 -10.74
CA LEU A 23 -4.25 -4.09 -9.57
C LEU A 23 -3.33 -3.10 -8.84
N ALA A 24 -2.08 -3.49 -8.57
CA ALA A 24 -1.16 -2.67 -7.80
C ALA A 24 -0.78 -1.38 -8.56
N VAL A 25 -0.61 -1.48 -9.87
CA VAL A 25 -0.34 -0.33 -10.74
C VAL A 25 -1.54 0.62 -10.78
N GLY A 26 -2.75 0.09 -10.94
CA GLY A 26 -3.98 0.89 -10.96
C GLY A 26 -4.24 1.62 -9.64
N VAL A 27 -4.12 0.91 -8.52
CA VAL A 27 -4.30 1.48 -7.18
C VAL A 27 -3.26 2.56 -6.88
N LEU A 28 -1.99 2.31 -7.20
CA LEU A 28 -0.94 3.32 -7.03
C LEU A 28 -1.19 4.55 -7.89
N GLY A 29 -1.71 4.38 -9.11
CA GLY A 29 -2.12 5.49 -9.98
C GLY A 29 -3.23 6.35 -9.35
N ALA A 30 -4.28 5.71 -8.84
CA ALA A 30 -5.37 6.41 -8.16
C ALA A 30 -4.90 7.14 -6.88
N LEU A 31 -4.05 6.51 -6.08
CA LEU A 31 -3.48 7.10 -4.86
C LEU A 31 -2.52 8.25 -5.16
N LYS A 32 -1.77 8.21 -6.28
CA LYS A 32 -0.95 9.35 -6.71
C LYS A 32 -1.81 10.56 -7.09
N ALA A 33 -2.96 10.34 -7.72
CA ALA A 33 -3.86 11.42 -8.12
C ALA A 33 -4.65 12.02 -6.95
N ALA A 34 -5.19 11.17 -6.07
CA ALA A 34 -6.08 11.60 -4.98
C ALA A 34 -5.38 11.76 -3.62
N GLY A 35 -4.20 11.18 -3.44
CA GLY A 35 -3.62 10.93 -2.11
C GLY A 35 -4.41 9.87 -1.33
N GLY A 36 -3.97 9.56 -0.12
CA GLY A 36 -4.75 8.72 0.81
C GLY A 36 -3.97 7.58 1.45
N LEU A 37 -4.68 6.50 1.75
CA LEU A 37 -4.17 5.37 2.51
C LEU A 37 -4.34 4.07 1.73
N TRP A 38 -3.31 3.23 1.75
CA TRP A 38 -3.37 1.87 1.22
C TRP A 38 -2.98 0.87 2.30
N PHE A 39 -3.89 -0.03 2.65
CA PHE A 39 -3.67 -1.13 3.59
C PHE A 39 -3.65 -2.46 2.84
N GLY A 40 -2.70 -3.34 3.14
CA GLY A 40 -2.69 -4.67 2.55
C GLY A 40 -1.58 -5.59 3.06
N TRP A 41 -1.47 -6.78 2.47
CA TRP A 41 -0.43 -7.74 2.85
C TRP A 41 0.87 -7.52 2.05
N SER A 42 1.97 -7.43 2.78
CA SER A 42 3.36 -7.27 2.33
C SER A 42 3.90 -8.52 1.62
N GLY A 43 3.16 -9.63 1.68
CA GLY A 43 3.54 -10.94 1.14
C GLY A 43 4.60 -11.64 1.97
N GLU A 44 5.05 -11.00 3.03
CA GLU A 44 5.94 -11.59 4.02
C GLU A 44 5.05 -12.33 5.02
N THR A 45 5.41 -13.57 5.36
CA THR A 45 4.80 -14.32 6.47
C THR A 45 5.72 -14.15 7.67
N GLY A 46 5.21 -13.58 8.76
CA GLY A 46 5.99 -13.25 9.95
C GLY A 46 5.20 -13.48 11.23
N ASN A 47 5.74 -13.04 12.36
CA ASN A 47 5.11 -13.25 13.66
C ASN A 47 3.95 -12.24 13.85
N GLU A 48 2.83 -12.68 14.44
CA GLU A 48 1.64 -11.84 14.63
C GLU A 48 1.89 -10.67 15.60
N ASP A 49 2.91 -10.82 16.45
CA ASP A 49 3.38 -9.81 17.41
C ASP A 49 4.24 -8.71 16.76
N GLU A 50 4.63 -8.85 15.50
CA GLU A 50 5.41 -7.81 14.83
C GLU A 50 4.55 -6.56 14.53
N PRO A 51 5.10 -5.36 14.80
CA PRO A 51 4.38 -4.12 14.57
C PRO A 51 4.10 -3.92 13.07
N LEU A 52 2.92 -3.35 12.77
CA LEU A 52 2.53 -3.03 11.40
C LEU A 52 3.56 -2.13 10.72
N LYS A 53 4.02 -2.53 9.53
CA LYS A 53 4.95 -1.76 8.72
C LYS A 53 4.21 -0.58 8.09
N LYS A 54 4.70 0.63 8.37
CA LYS A 54 4.15 1.88 7.85
C LYS A 54 5.17 2.60 6.99
N VAL A 55 4.78 2.96 5.78
CA VAL A 55 5.61 3.73 4.85
C VAL A 55 4.81 4.92 4.33
N THR A 56 5.34 6.13 4.47
CA THR A 56 4.71 7.35 3.95
C THR A 56 5.57 7.91 2.82
N LYS A 57 4.96 8.17 1.67
CA LYS A 57 5.62 8.80 0.51
C LYS A 57 4.70 9.89 -0.05
N GLY A 58 5.08 11.15 0.16
CA GLY A 58 4.24 12.30 -0.19
C GLY A 58 2.90 12.28 0.55
N ASN A 59 1.80 12.34 -0.20
CA ASN A 59 0.42 12.30 0.30
C ASN A 59 -0.17 10.87 0.41
N ILE A 60 0.66 9.82 0.23
CA ILE A 60 0.24 8.42 0.29
C ILE A 60 0.83 7.78 1.55
N THR A 61 -0.03 7.17 2.35
CA THR A 61 0.39 6.31 3.48
C THR A 61 0.09 4.86 3.17
N VAL A 62 1.10 4.02 3.22
CA VAL A 62 1.02 2.58 3.03
C VAL A 62 1.16 1.88 4.39
N TYR A 63 0.20 1.00 4.71
CA TYR A 63 0.27 0.08 5.83
C TYR A 63 0.34 -1.33 5.28
N SER A 64 1.30 -2.10 5.77
CA SER A 64 1.39 -3.51 5.44
C SER A 64 1.72 -4.36 6.66
N ARG A 65 1.08 -5.53 6.72
CA ARG A 65 1.54 -6.66 7.51
C ARG A 65 2.21 -7.61 6.54
#